data_AF-A0AAU7DLK0-F1
#
_entry.id   AF-A0AAU7DLK0-F1
#
_cell.length_a   1.000
_cell.length_b   1.000
_cell.length_c   1.000
_cell.angle_alpha   90.00
_cell.angle_beta   90.00
_cell.angle_gamma   90.00
#
_symmetry.space_group_name_H-M   'P 1'
#
loop_
_entity.id
_entity.type
_entity.pdbx_description
1 polymer ?
#
loop_
_entity_poly.entity_id
_entity_poly.type
_entity_poly.pdbx_seq_one_letter_code
_entity_poly.pdbx_strand_id
1 'polypeptide(L)'
;MTGALRALTVLGLFAGGVLGMAGSIVAAQNVRAVCWAIDSTGLIVATAILALSYLRAGKIEVAAGFLVYAIGEGIMLTGTPMSLEGSVPSFAAGTALWAAGLALVSVPREFTLVTRLTGLVASVLFGVVSLRIFWGDTLTPIARPLPMFAYPALVITFIGWIWTIVRHGAELGAAEASEQSRHAPVVIR
;
A
#
# COMPACT_ATOMS: atom_id res chain seq x y z
N MET A 1 -12.26 -12.09 5.37
CA MET A 1 -10.81 -12.21 5.68
C MET A 1 -10.66 -12.71 7.10
N THR A 2 -9.82 -13.72 7.37
CA THR A 2 -9.60 -14.27 8.72
C THR A 2 -8.84 -13.27 9.61
N GLY A 3 -8.86 -13.48 10.94
CA GLY A 3 -8.13 -12.62 11.89
C GLY A 3 -6.63 -12.54 11.62
N ALA A 4 -5.98 -13.67 11.32
CA ALA A 4 -4.55 -13.71 11.00
C ALA A 4 -4.21 -12.94 9.72
N LEU A 5 -4.97 -13.12 8.64
CA LEU A 5 -4.76 -12.39 7.38
C LEU A 5 -4.98 -10.89 7.56
N ARG A 6 -5.96 -10.50 8.40
CA ARG A 6 -6.19 -9.10 8.74
C ARG A 6 -4.98 -8.49 9.44
N ALA A 7 -4.42 -9.18 10.44
CA ALA A 7 -3.23 -8.72 11.17
C ALA A 7 -2.04 -8.57 10.24
N LEU A 8 -1.77 -9.57 9.38
CA LEU A 8 -0.69 -9.50 8.39
C LEU A 8 -0.87 -8.33 7.41
N THR A 9 -2.10 -8.07 6.96
CA THR A 9 -2.39 -6.95 6.07
C THR A 9 -2.12 -5.61 6.74
N VAL A 10 -2.61 -5.41 7.97
CA VAL A 10 -2.41 -4.16 8.72
C VAL A 10 -0.94 -3.94 9.04
N LEU A 11 -0.24 -4.98 9.51
CA LEU A 11 1.19 -4.90 9.82
C LEU A 11 2.03 -4.64 8.57
N GLY A 12 1.69 -5.27 7.45
CA GLY A 12 2.37 -5.06 6.17
C GLY A 12 2.22 -3.62 5.66
N LEU A 13 1.01 -3.05 5.70
CA LEU A 13 0.78 -1.65 5.33
C LEU A 13 1.48 -0.68 6.27
N PHE A 14 1.44 -0.95 7.58
CA PHE A 14 2.07 -0.10 8.58
C PHE A 14 3.59 -0.12 8.46
N ALA A 15 4.19 -1.31 8.39
CA ALA A 15 5.63 -1.48 8.20
C ALA A 15 6.09 -0.85 6.88
N GLY A 16 5.31 -1.03 5.80
CA GLY A 16 5.57 -0.40 4.51
C GLY A 16 5.63 1.13 4.59
N GLY A 17 4.57 1.75 5.11
CA GLY A 17 4.52 3.21 5.26
C GLY A 17 5.64 3.77 6.14
N VAL A 18 5.97 3.12 7.25
CA VAL A 18 7.00 3.61 8.19
C VAL A 18 8.41 3.35 7.68
N LEU A 19 8.71 2.14 7.25
CA LEU A 19 10.07 1.76 6.84
C LEU A 19 10.42 2.28 5.45
N GLY A 20 9.44 2.43 4.55
CA GLY A 20 9.63 3.10 3.26
C GLY A 20 10.07 4.55 3.44
N MET A 21 9.43 5.26 4.37
CA MET A 21 9.82 6.62 4.76
C MET A 21 11.18 6.66 5.47
N ALA A 22 11.42 5.75 6.43
CA ALA A 22 12.69 5.69 7.13
C ALA A 22 13.87 5.45 6.16
N GLY A 23 13.72 4.50 5.23
CA GLY A 23 14.72 4.22 4.20
C GLY A 23 15.01 5.43 3.30
N SER A 24 14.00 6.28 3.07
CA SER A 24 14.14 7.48 2.24
C SER A 24 14.86 8.64 2.94
N ILE A 25 15.06 8.55 4.26
CA ILE A 25 15.68 9.62 5.08
C ILE A 25 17.08 9.20 5.59
N VAL A 26 17.32 7.91 5.80
CA VAL A 26 18.61 7.42 6.28
C VAL A 26 19.70 7.52 5.21
N ALA A 27 20.87 8.01 5.61
CA ALA A 27 22.01 8.20 4.70
C ALA A 27 22.75 6.90 4.37
N ALA A 28 22.83 5.97 5.33
CA ALA A 28 23.57 4.73 5.20
C ALA A 28 22.88 3.76 4.23
N GLN A 29 23.57 3.36 3.16
CA GLN A 29 23.01 2.53 2.09
C GLN A 29 22.49 1.17 2.60
N ASN A 30 23.23 0.50 3.47
CA ASN A 30 22.84 -0.79 4.03
C ASN A 30 21.57 -0.69 4.89
N VAL A 31 21.46 0.36 5.72
CA VAL A 31 20.27 0.60 6.54
C VAL A 31 19.06 0.91 5.65
N ARG A 32 19.25 1.76 4.64
CA ARG A 32 18.23 2.07 3.64
C ARG A 32 17.73 0.83 2.91
N ALA A 33 18.64 -0.01 2.44
CA ALA A 33 18.31 -1.24 1.73
C ALA A 33 17.48 -2.19 2.61
N VAL A 34 17.84 -2.35 3.89
CA VAL A 34 17.07 -3.17 4.84
C VAL A 34 15.68 -2.58 5.08
N CYS A 35 15.58 -1.27 5.31
CA CYS A 35 14.30 -0.60 5.51
C CYS A 35 13.38 -0.80 4.30
N TRP A 36 13.87 -0.54 3.08
CA TRP A 36 13.11 -0.72 1.86
C TRP A 36 12.78 -2.19 1.56
N ALA A 37 13.66 -3.13 1.89
CA ALA A 37 13.37 -4.55 1.69
C ALA A 37 12.20 -5.03 2.58
N ILE A 38 12.18 -4.61 3.85
CA ILE A 38 11.09 -4.94 4.77
C ILE A 38 9.78 -4.25 4.34
N ASP A 39 9.88 -2.97 3.96
CA ASP A 39 8.76 -2.19 3.41
C ASP A 39 8.12 -2.90 2.21
N SER A 40 8.88 -3.11 1.14
CA SER A 40 8.38 -3.74 -0.08
C SER A 40 7.78 -5.12 0.18
N THR A 41 8.43 -5.93 1.02
CA THR A 41 7.89 -7.25 1.39
C THR A 41 6.55 -7.14 2.11
N GLY A 42 6.44 -6.22 3.08
CA GLY A 42 5.20 -5.95 3.81
C GLY A 42 4.07 -5.48 2.89
N LEU A 43 4.37 -4.55 1.97
CA LEU A 43 3.42 -4.04 1.00
C LEU A 43 2.96 -5.10 0.00
N ILE A 44 3.87 -5.95 -0.51
CA ILE A 44 3.51 -7.07 -1.40
C ILE A 44 2.52 -8.00 -0.70
N VAL A 45 2.81 -8.42 0.53
CA VAL A 45 1.93 -9.32 1.29
C VAL A 45 0.57 -8.68 1.53
N ALA A 46 0.55 -7.43 2.01
CA ALA A 46 -0.70 -6.75 2.33
C ALA A 46 -1.57 -6.52 1.09
N THR A 47 -0.97 -6.04 0.00
CA THR A 47 -1.71 -5.74 -1.23
C THR A 47 -2.16 -7.01 -1.96
N ALA A 48 -1.41 -8.12 -1.91
CA ALA A 48 -1.88 -9.41 -2.40
C ALA A 48 -3.11 -9.91 -1.64
N ILE A 49 -3.11 -9.82 -0.30
CA ILE A 49 -4.26 -10.21 0.53
C ILE A 49 -5.48 -9.30 0.23
N LEU A 50 -5.26 -8.00 0.08
CA LEU A 50 -6.32 -7.05 -0.28
C LEU A 50 -6.88 -7.34 -1.68
N ALA A 51 -6.03 -7.60 -2.67
CA ALA A 51 -6.46 -7.97 -4.02
C ALA A 51 -7.40 -9.18 -3.98
N LEU A 52 -7.01 -10.26 -3.30
CA LEU A 52 -7.85 -11.45 -3.15
C LEU A 52 -9.14 -11.17 -2.36
N SER A 53 -9.08 -10.30 -1.36
CA SER A 53 -10.25 -9.95 -0.54
C SER A 53 -11.28 -9.14 -1.33
N TYR A 54 -10.85 -8.13 -2.09
CA TYR A 54 -11.73 -7.34 -2.95
C TYR A 54 -12.23 -8.14 -4.15
N LEU A 55 -11.43 -9.06 -4.69
CA LEU A 55 -11.86 -9.98 -5.74
C LEU A 55 -13.02 -10.86 -5.26
N ARG A 56 -12.89 -11.45 -4.06
CA ARG A 56 -13.97 -12.24 -3.44
C ARG A 56 -15.24 -11.42 -3.17
N ALA A 57 -15.10 -10.11 -2.98
CA ALA A 57 -16.23 -9.19 -2.81
C ALA A 57 -16.82 -8.69 -4.15
N GLY A 58 -16.35 -9.19 -5.30
CA GLY A 58 -16.79 -8.76 -6.62
C GLY A 58 -16.31 -7.37 -7.05
N LYS A 59 -15.35 -6.78 -6.33
CA LYS A 59 -14.79 -5.45 -6.59
C LYS A 59 -13.54 -5.55 -7.46
N ILE A 60 -13.74 -5.87 -8.73
CA ILE A 60 -12.68 -6.26 -9.65
C ILE A 60 -11.67 -5.13 -9.89
N GLU A 61 -12.12 -3.88 -10.02
CA GLU A 61 -11.27 -2.71 -10.29
C GLU A 61 -10.28 -2.46 -9.15
N VAL A 62 -10.77 -2.50 -7.91
CA VAL A 62 -9.94 -2.32 -6.72
C VAL A 62 -8.99 -3.50 -6.52
N ALA A 63 -9.47 -4.72 -6.77
CA ALA A 63 -8.65 -5.92 -6.71
C ALA A 63 -7.50 -5.87 -7.73
N ALA A 64 -7.79 -5.47 -8.97
CA ALA A 64 -6.80 -5.27 -10.01
C ALA A 64 -5.79 -4.19 -9.61
N GLY A 65 -6.26 -3.08 -9.02
CA GLY A 65 -5.37 -2.02 -8.53
C GLY A 65 -4.38 -2.49 -7.49
N PHE A 66 -4.82 -3.26 -6.49
CA PHE A 66 -3.91 -3.84 -5.49
C PHE A 66 -2.94 -4.86 -6.09
N LEU A 67 -3.39 -5.67 -7.07
CA LEU A 67 -2.52 -6.62 -7.74
C LEU A 67 -1.42 -5.90 -8.57
N VAL A 68 -1.79 -4.87 -9.32
CA VAL A 68 -0.85 -4.03 -10.09
C VAL A 68 0.14 -3.35 -9.15
N TYR A 69 -0.34 -2.83 -8.02
CA TYR A 69 0.53 -2.25 -6.99
C TYR A 69 1.54 -3.29 -6.46
N ALA A 70 1.10 -4.51 -6.13
CA ALA A 70 1.97 -5.58 -5.64
C ALA A 70 3.06 -5.96 -6.66
N ILE A 71 2.72 -5.98 -7.95
CA ILE A 71 3.70 -6.23 -9.03
C ILE A 71 4.72 -5.08 -9.09
N GLY A 72 4.27 -3.83 -9.01
CA GLY A 72 5.14 -2.65 -8.95
C GLY A 72 6.11 -2.70 -7.77
N GLU A 73 5.61 -3.08 -6.61
CA GLU A 73 6.40 -3.28 -5.40
C GLU A 73 7.42 -4.42 -5.55
N GLY A 74 7.04 -5.52 -6.21
CA GLY A 74 7.95 -6.61 -6.55
C GLY A 74 9.12 -6.17 -7.43
N ILE A 75 8.87 -5.31 -8.41
CA ILE A 75 9.93 -4.72 -9.24
C ILE A 75 10.79 -3.77 -8.39
N MET A 76 10.16 -2.92 -7.56
CA MET A 76 10.86 -2.00 -6.65
C MET A 76 11.86 -2.72 -5.74
N LEU A 77 11.43 -3.85 -5.17
CA LEU A 77 12.23 -4.69 -4.28
C LEU A 77 13.56 -5.12 -4.92
N THR A 78 13.58 -5.40 -6.22
CA THR A 78 14.81 -5.82 -6.93
C THR A 78 15.89 -4.74 -6.95
N GLY A 79 15.51 -3.46 -6.85
CA GLY A 79 16.43 -2.32 -6.80
C GLY A 79 16.96 -2.02 -5.42
N THR A 80 16.37 -2.57 -4.36
CA THR A 80 16.74 -2.26 -2.96
C THR A 80 18.20 -2.54 -2.59
N PRO A 81 18.88 -3.62 -3.06
CA PRO A 81 20.28 -3.84 -2.72
C PRO A 81 21.26 -2.96 -3.54
N MET A 82 20.78 -2.26 -4.57
CA MET A 82 21.62 -1.49 -5.49
C MET A 82 22.03 -0.13 -4.91
N SER A 83 22.96 0.56 -5.60
CA SER A 83 23.16 2.00 -5.38
C SER A 83 21.89 2.76 -5.81
N LEU A 84 21.74 4.01 -5.34
CA LEU A 84 20.60 4.86 -5.72
C LEU A 84 20.51 5.09 -7.23
N GLU A 85 21.65 5.18 -7.90
CA GLU A 85 21.73 5.34 -9.36
C GLU A 85 21.44 4.01 -10.06
N GLY A 86 21.97 2.90 -9.54
CA GLY A 86 21.74 1.57 -10.08
C GLY A 86 20.28 1.13 -9.97
N SER A 87 19.53 1.62 -8.97
CA SER A 87 18.12 1.27 -8.77
C SER A 87 17.15 2.07 -9.65
N VAL A 88 17.62 3.08 -10.39
CA VAL A 88 16.77 3.96 -11.22
C VAL A 88 15.87 3.19 -12.19
N PRO A 89 16.32 2.15 -12.93
CA PRO A 89 15.45 1.41 -13.83
C PRO A 89 14.30 0.68 -13.11
N SER A 90 14.60 -0.03 -12.01
CA SER A 90 13.57 -0.67 -11.18
C SER A 90 12.65 0.35 -10.52
N PHE A 91 13.17 1.51 -10.13
CA PHE A 91 12.39 2.59 -9.54
C PHE A 91 11.42 3.20 -10.55
N ALA A 92 11.84 3.44 -11.79
CA ALA A 92 10.99 3.93 -12.86
C ALA A 92 9.83 2.98 -13.16
N ALA A 93 10.13 1.69 -13.34
CA ALA A 93 9.12 0.67 -13.61
C ALA A 93 8.18 0.47 -12.41
N GLY A 94 8.74 0.40 -11.19
CA GLY A 94 7.96 0.26 -9.96
C GLY A 94 7.02 1.44 -9.73
N THR A 95 7.49 2.68 -9.89
CA THR A 95 6.65 3.88 -9.74
C THR A 95 5.58 4.03 -10.81
N ALA A 96 5.81 3.56 -12.05
CA ALA A 96 4.77 3.48 -13.08
C ALA A 96 3.62 2.55 -12.64
N LEU A 97 3.97 1.36 -12.14
CA LEU A 97 2.98 0.38 -11.70
C LEU A 97 2.29 0.81 -10.41
N TRP A 98 3.00 1.44 -9.46
CA TRP A 98 2.37 2.10 -8.31
C TRP A 98 1.37 3.15 -8.78
N ALA A 99 1.74 4.01 -9.73
CA ALA A 99 0.85 5.04 -10.24
C ALA A 99 -0.45 4.44 -10.82
N ALA A 100 -0.32 3.42 -11.67
CA ALA A 100 -1.47 2.72 -12.25
C ALA A 100 -2.32 2.01 -11.18
N GLY A 101 -1.68 1.27 -10.26
CA GLY A 101 -2.36 0.57 -9.18
C GLY A 101 -3.11 1.50 -8.24
N LEU A 102 -2.48 2.61 -7.83
CA LEU A 102 -3.09 3.65 -7.01
C LEU A 102 -4.29 4.30 -7.68
N ALA A 103 -4.23 4.55 -9.00
CA ALA A 103 -5.37 5.07 -9.76
C ALA A 103 -6.55 4.08 -9.72
N LEU A 104 -6.30 2.81 -10.00
CA LEU A 104 -7.32 1.75 -9.99
C LEU A 104 -7.95 1.55 -8.62
N VAL A 105 -7.18 1.68 -7.54
CA VAL A 105 -7.70 1.59 -6.16
C VAL A 105 -8.49 2.85 -5.77
N SER A 106 -8.08 4.03 -6.26
CA SER A 106 -8.59 5.31 -5.76
C SER A 106 -9.76 5.88 -6.56
N VAL A 107 -9.92 5.50 -7.83
CA VAL A 107 -11.05 5.94 -8.67
C VAL A 107 -12.39 5.39 -8.15
N PRO A 108 -12.55 4.07 -7.87
CA PRO A 108 -13.80 3.52 -7.33
C PRO A 108 -14.16 4.09 -5.95
N ARG A 109 -15.47 4.11 -5.62
CA ARG A 109 -16.00 4.67 -4.37
C ARG A 109 -16.02 3.67 -3.21
N GLU A 110 -14.94 2.90 -3.05
CA GLU A 110 -14.82 1.87 -2.00
C GLU A 110 -14.10 2.38 -0.73
N PHE A 111 -13.31 3.45 -0.86
CA PHE A 111 -12.61 4.09 0.26
C PHE A 111 -13.17 5.49 0.55
N THR A 112 -12.82 6.06 1.70
CA THR A 112 -13.20 7.43 2.05
C THR A 112 -12.67 8.44 1.03
N LEU A 113 -13.32 9.59 0.92
CA LEU A 113 -12.90 10.63 -0.01
C LEU A 113 -11.44 11.05 0.21
N VAL A 114 -11.01 11.18 1.47
CA VAL A 114 -9.63 11.54 1.81
C VAL A 114 -8.63 10.52 1.26
N THR A 115 -8.83 9.22 1.55
CA THR A 115 -7.95 8.14 1.07
C THR A 115 -7.86 8.13 -0.46
N ARG A 116 -9.00 8.35 -1.14
CA ARG A 116 -9.05 8.38 -2.60
C ARG A 116 -8.30 9.57 -3.17
N LEU A 117 -8.50 10.76 -2.60
CA LEU A 117 -7.81 11.96 -3.06
C LEU A 117 -6.30 11.85 -2.85
N THR A 118 -5.84 11.37 -1.70
CA THR A 118 -4.40 11.19 -1.45
C THR A 118 -3.81 10.11 -2.35
N GLY A 119 -4.55 9.03 -2.62
CA GLY A 119 -4.12 7.98 -3.53
C GLY A 119 -4.03 8.46 -4.99
N LEU A 120 -4.96 9.30 -5.44
CA LEU A 120 -4.90 9.94 -6.76
C LEU A 120 -3.75 10.94 -6.86
N VAL A 121 -3.50 11.74 -5.82
CA VAL A 121 -2.35 12.64 -5.77
C VAL A 121 -1.05 11.84 -5.86
N ALA A 122 -0.89 10.81 -5.04
CA ALA A 122 0.29 9.94 -5.09
C ALA A 122 0.44 9.28 -6.48
N SER A 123 -0.65 8.80 -7.07
CA SER A 123 -0.68 8.22 -8.41
C SER A 123 -0.11 9.19 -9.46
N VAL A 124 -0.59 10.44 -9.49
CA VAL A 124 -0.11 11.45 -10.44
C VAL A 124 1.37 11.75 -10.21
N LEU A 125 1.79 11.97 -8.97
CA LEU A 125 3.17 12.35 -8.66
C LEU A 125 4.17 11.23 -9.02
N PHE A 126 3.86 9.97 -8.71
CA PHE A 126 4.69 8.83 -9.13
C PHE A 126 4.65 8.59 -10.64
N GLY A 127 3.51 8.84 -11.29
CA GLY A 127 3.41 8.81 -12.74
C GLY A 127 4.35 9.82 -13.40
N VAL A 128 4.39 11.06 -12.89
CA VAL A 128 5.34 12.09 -13.35
C VAL A 128 6.79 11.66 -13.13
N VAL A 129 7.13 11.09 -11.97
CA VAL A 129 8.48 10.56 -11.68
C VAL A 129 8.88 9.50 -12.71
N SER A 130 8.03 8.51 -12.92
CA SER A 130 8.29 7.41 -13.85
C SER A 130 8.45 7.93 -15.28
N LEU A 131 7.55 8.80 -15.74
CA LEU A 131 7.62 9.42 -17.06
C LEU A 131 8.93 10.17 -17.26
N ARG A 132 9.35 10.98 -16.28
CA ARG A 132 10.61 11.73 -16.35
C ARG A 132 11.81 10.79 -16.48
N ILE A 133 11.84 9.71 -15.71
CA ILE A 133 12.95 8.74 -15.80
C ILE A 133 12.96 8.04 -17.16
N PHE A 134 11.80 7.59 -17.68
CA PHE A 134 11.71 7.02 -19.02
C PHE A 134 12.04 8.03 -20.13
N TRP A 135 11.89 9.34 -19.85
CA TRP A 135 12.30 10.42 -20.74
C TRP A 135 13.80 10.77 -20.66
N GLY A 136 14.55 10.10 -19.78
CA GLY A 136 16.00 10.23 -19.66
C GLY A 136 16.50 10.97 -18.42
N ASP A 137 15.63 11.42 -17.51
CA ASP A 137 16.07 12.04 -16.26
C ASP A 137 16.60 11.00 -15.26
N THR A 138 17.66 11.35 -14.53
CA THR A 138 18.25 10.48 -13.50
C THR A 138 17.67 10.75 -12.11
N LEU A 139 16.35 10.61 -11.96
CA LEU A 139 15.69 10.79 -10.66
C LEU A 139 15.89 9.54 -9.78
N THR A 140 16.52 9.73 -8.62
CA THR A 140 16.69 8.67 -7.63
C THR A 140 15.48 8.60 -6.68
N PRO A 141 15.29 7.49 -5.95
CA PRO A 141 14.17 7.34 -5.00
C PRO A 141 14.14 8.39 -3.88
N ILE A 142 15.23 9.12 -3.64
CA ILE A 142 15.31 10.16 -2.60
C ILE A 142 15.42 11.58 -3.18
N ALA A 143 15.25 11.73 -4.50
CA ALA A 143 15.36 13.01 -5.17
C ALA A 143 14.28 14.01 -4.71
N ARG A 144 14.64 15.30 -4.76
CA ARG A 144 13.77 16.43 -4.41
C ARG A 144 13.60 17.35 -5.62
N PRO A 145 12.40 17.90 -5.87
CA PRO A 145 11.18 17.78 -5.05
C PRO A 145 10.47 16.42 -5.19
N LEU A 146 10.60 15.77 -6.35
CA LEU A 146 10.02 14.45 -6.64
C LEU A 146 11.13 13.40 -6.72
N PRO A 147 10.90 12.18 -6.20
CA PRO A 147 9.65 11.62 -5.66
C PRO A 147 9.35 11.99 -4.18
N MET A 148 10.25 12.69 -3.48
CA MET A 148 10.15 12.80 -2.01
C MET A 148 8.81 13.36 -1.48
N PHE A 149 8.18 14.28 -2.21
CA PHE A 149 6.87 14.82 -1.84
C PHE A 149 5.66 13.94 -2.19
N ALA A 150 5.84 12.85 -2.94
CA ALA A 150 4.79 11.88 -3.21
C ALA A 150 4.54 10.92 -2.03
N TYR A 151 5.60 10.58 -1.28
CA TYR A 151 5.51 9.59 -0.21
C TYR A 151 4.55 9.98 0.93
N PRO A 152 4.45 11.24 1.40
CA PRO A 152 3.44 11.60 2.41
C PRO A 152 2.01 11.32 1.94
N ALA A 153 1.69 11.59 0.68
CA ALA A 153 0.38 11.27 0.12
C ALA A 153 0.14 9.76 0.07
N LEU A 154 1.17 8.98 -0.27
CA LEU A 154 1.13 7.52 -0.23
C LEU A 154 0.87 6.99 1.19
N VAL A 155 1.60 7.49 2.18
CA VAL A 155 1.46 7.08 3.59
C VAL A 155 0.05 7.38 4.12
N ILE A 156 -0.50 8.55 3.81
CA ILE A 156 -1.89 8.89 4.20
C ILE A 156 -2.89 7.92 3.54
N THR A 157 -2.61 7.50 2.31
CA THR A 157 -3.42 6.50 1.61
C THR A 157 -3.37 5.14 2.31
N PHE A 158 -2.20 4.70 2.76
CA PHE A 158 -2.05 3.47 3.55
C PHE A 158 -2.79 3.54 4.89
N ILE A 159 -2.74 4.67 5.58
CA ILE A 159 -3.52 4.90 6.81
C ILE A 159 -5.01 4.74 6.51
N GLY A 160 -5.48 5.27 5.38
CA GLY A 160 -6.86 5.11 4.91
C GLY A 160 -7.25 3.65 4.64
N TRP A 161 -6.36 2.86 4.04
CA TRP A 161 -6.58 1.43 3.83
C TRP A 161 -6.61 0.66 5.15
N ILE A 162 -5.67 0.92 6.07
CA ILE A 162 -5.63 0.33 7.42
C ILE A 162 -6.92 0.63 8.17
N TRP A 163 -7.35 1.89 8.18
CA TRP A 163 -8.59 2.31 8.82
C TRP A 163 -9.79 1.53 8.29
N THR A 164 -9.85 1.35 6.97
CA THR A 164 -10.92 0.59 6.31
C THR A 164 -10.93 -0.86 6.78
N ILE A 165 -9.77 -1.52 6.84
CA ILE A 165 -9.63 -2.90 7.30
C ILE A 165 -10.08 -3.07 8.76
N VAL A 166 -9.65 -2.15 9.64
CA VAL A 166 -9.95 -2.20 11.07
C VAL A 166 -11.44 -1.97 11.32
N ARG A 167 -12.07 -1.01 10.64
CA ARG A 167 -13.49 -0.70 10.80
C ARG A 167 -14.39 -1.87 10.40
N HIS A 168 -14.18 -2.44 9.22
CA HIS A 168 -14.91 -3.64 8.78
C HIS A 168 -14.68 -4.81 9.74
N GLY A 169 -13.51 -4.86 10.37
CA GLY A 169 -13.20 -5.86 11.37
C GLY A 169 -13.98 -5.73 12.67
N ALA A 170 -14.18 -4.51 13.14
CA ALA A 170 -15.00 -4.22 14.32
C ALA A 170 -16.49 -4.49 14.06
N GLU A 171 -16.98 -4.13 12.87
CA GLU A 171 -18.38 -4.35 12.48
C GLU A 171 -18.74 -5.85 12.45
N LEU A 172 -17.85 -6.72 11.95
CA LEU A 172 -18.05 -8.17 11.98
C LEU A 172 -18.05 -8.75 13.41
N GLY A 173 -17.13 -8.30 14.28
CA GLY A 173 -17.10 -8.77 15.66
C GLY A 173 -18.32 -8.32 16.47
N ALA A 174 -18.86 -7.13 16.20
CA ALA A 174 -20.10 -6.65 16.80
C ALA A 174 -21.31 -7.46 16.33
N ALA A 175 -21.36 -7.85 15.05
CA ALA A 175 -22.42 -8.70 14.50
C ALA A 175 -22.41 -10.10 15.15
N GLU A 176 -21.26 -10.75 15.23
CA GLU A 176 -21.09 -12.06 15.88
C GLU A 176 -21.49 -12.03 17.37
N ALA A 177 -21.04 -11.01 18.11
CA ALA A 177 -21.42 -10.83 19.52
C ALA A 177 -22.93 -10.63 19.70
N SER A 178 -23.56 -9.89 18.79
CA SER A 178 -25.01 -9.67 18.81
C SER A 178 -25.79 -10.95 18.52
N GLU A 179 -25.34 -11.78 17.58
CA GLU A 179 -25.96 -13.05 17.21
C GLU A 179 -25.81 -14.07 18.34
N GLN A 180 -24.63 -14.15 18.96
CA GLN A 180 -24.37 -15.03 20.10
C GLN A 180 -25.20 -14.64 21.33
N SER A 181 -25.47 -13.34 21.54
CA SER A 181 -26.38 -12.87 22.58
C SER A 181 -27.86 -13.24 22.33
N ARG A 182 -28.29 -13.35 21.07
CA ARG A 182 -29.66 -13.77 20.72
C ARG A 182 -29.91 -15.25 20.95
N HIS A 183 -28.86 -16.07 20.90
CA HIS A 183 -28.93 -17.50 21.15
C HIS A 183 -28.58 -17.90 22.58
N ALA A 184 -28.32 -16.92 23.47
CA ALA A 184 -28.16 -17.19 24.89
C ALA A 184 -29.51 -17.68 25.47
N PRO A 185 -29.54 -18.81 26.21
CA PRO A 185 -30.79 -19.32 26.78
C PRO A 185 -31.39 -18.28 27.73
N VAL A 186 -32.67 -17.95 27.52
CA VAL A 186 -33.42 -17.08 28.41
C VAL A 186 -33.60 -17.81 29.74
N VAL A 187 -32.80 -17.44 30.74
CA VAL A 187 -32.96 -17.93 32.11
C VAL A 187 -34.14 -17.17 32.73
N ILE A 188 -35.33 -17.74 32.60
CA ILE A 188 -36.52 -17.27 33.33
C ILE A 188 -36.30 -17.66 34.80
N ARG A 189 -36.14 -16.66 35.66
CA ARG A 189 -36.10 -16.83 37.12
C ARG A 189 -37.51 -16.88 37.70
#